data_AF-A0A7S2TQ64-F1
#
_entry.id   AF-A0A7S2TQ64-F1
#
_cell.length_a   1.000
_cell.length_b   1.000
_cell.length_c   1.000
_cell.angle_alpha   90.00
_cell.angle_beta   90.00
_cell.angle_gamma   90.00
#
_symmetry.space_group_name_H-M   'P 1'
#
loop_
_entity.id
_entity.type
_entity.pdbx_description
1 polymer ?
#
loop_
_entity_poly.entity_id
_entity_poly.type
_entity_poly.pdbx_seq_one_letter_code
_entity_poly.pdbx_strand_id
1 'polypeptide(L)'
;GMQELKRPFNALDDGTRVQLQGLQKKPEMNGNMGIIEGYDHKTGRYVVKDIENQASYKLKMANLQQIVPGAKITGMTSSQEFNGTKGTVIGYMGSKGRYWFRLPRHIKKKPAAVRPANVILPASTVVRLIGLTKAPQLNGKWARIKEFDQSSGRYVVQISAQKSAKLKLENVVASSN
;
A
#
# COMPACT_ATOMS: atom_id res chain seq x y z
N GLY A 1 22.19 -17.92 21.40
CA GLY A 1 20.83 -17.38 21.25
C GLY A 1 20.79 -16.48 20.03
N MET A 2 19.91 -16.75 19.07
CA MET A 2 19.76 -15.88 17.90
C MET A 2 19.02 -14.62 18.32
N GLN A 3 19.69 -13.48 18.22
CA GLN A 3 19.05 -12.18 18.33
C GLN A 3 18.07 -12.05 17.15
N GLU A 4 16.78 -12.00 17.44
CA GLU A 4 15.75 -11.83 16.42
C GLU A 4 15.97 -10.48 15.72
N LEU A 5 16.33 -10.51 14.44
CA LEU A 5 16.57 -9.29 13.68
C LEU A 5 15.27 -8.50 13.60
N LYS A 6 15.28 -7.26 14.09
CA LYS A 6 14.11 -6.39 14.05
C LYS A 6 13.70 -6.12 12.59
N ARG A 7 12.44 -6.43 12.26
CA ARG A 7 11.85 -6.18 10.93
C ARG A 7 12.07 -4.71 10.51
N PRO A 8 12.42 -4.43 9.23
CA PRO A 8 12.56 -3.06 8.75
C PRO A 8 11.27 -2.26 8.92
N PHE A 9 11.38 -0.97 9.26
CA PHE A 9 10.22 -0.10 9.49
C PHE A 9 9.28 0.03 8.27
N ASN A 10 9.81 -0.20 7.06
CA ASN A 10 9.10 -0.13 5.79
C ASN A 10 8.79 -1.52 5.20
N ALA A 11 8.96 -2.59 5.96
CA ALA A 11 8.51 -3.92 5.54
C ALA A 11 7.02 -4.09 5.83
N LEU A 12 6.34 -4.93 5.04
CA LEU A 12 4.98 -5.37 5.34
C LEU A 12 4.97 -6.21 6.63
N ASP A 13 3.94 -6.06 7.45
CA ASP A 13 3.75 -6.85 8.67
C ASP A 13 3.15 -8.22 8.35
N ASP A 14 3.36 -9.20 9.23
CA ASP A 14 2.72 -10.51 9.10
C ASP A 14 1.20 -10.38 9.21
N GLY A 15 0.48 -11.25 8.52
CA GLY A 15 -0.97 -11.14 8.37
C GLY A 15 -1.42 -10.09 7.34
N THR A 16 -0.51 -9.29 6.78
CA THR A 16 -0.85 -8.38 5.69
C THR A 16 -1.38 -9.17 4.49
N ARG A 17 -2.58 -8.81 4.01
CA ARG A 17 -3.14 -9.37 2.79
C ARG A 17 -2.56 -8.68 1.57
N VAL A 18 -2.17 -9.47 0.59
CA VAL A 18 -1.59 -9.00 -0.66
C VAL A 18 -2.21 -9.70 -1.85
N GLN A 19 -2.22 -9.05 -3.00
CA GLN A 19 -2.39 -9.70 -4.29
C GLN A 19 -1.03 -9.82 -4.99
N LEU A 20 -0.75 -10.99 -5.54
CA LEU A 20 0.47 -11.24 -6.31
C LEU A 20 0.36 -10.57 -7.68
N GLN A 21 1.39 -9.85 -8.09
CA GLN A 21 1.43 -9.20 -9.40
C GLN A 21 2.84 -9.07 -9.96
N GLY A 22 2.95 -8.92 -11.28
CA GLY A 22 4.23 -8.70 -11.96
C GLY A 22 5.23 -9.86 -11.85
N LEU A 23 4.78 -11.07 -11.51
CA LEU A 23 5.61 -12.27 -11.53
C LEU A 23 5.90 -12.66 -12.99
N GLN A 24 7.18 -12.60 -13.38
CA GLN A 24 7.60 -12.95 -14.74
C GLN A 24 7.90 -14.45 -14.90
N LYS A 25 8.45 -15.08 -13.86
CA LYS A 25 8.81 -16.52 -13.89
C LYS A 25 7.62 -17.45 -13.65
N LYS A 26 6.55 -16.94 -13.05
CA LYS A 26 5.32 -17.65 -12.71
C LYS A 26 4.11 -16.74 -12.97
N PRO A 27 3.88 -16.34 -14.24
CA PRO A 27 2.83 -15.39 -14.57
C PRO A 27 1.43 -15.89 -14.20
N GLU A 28 1.22 -17.21 -14.15
CA GLU A 28 -0.02 -17.87 -13.73
C GLU A 28 -0.42 -17.57 -12.28
N MET A 29 0.52 -17.15 -11.43
CA MET A 29 0.24 -16.76 -10.05
C MET A 29 -0.21 -15.30 -9.92
N ASN A 30 -0.13 -14.49 -10.98
CA ASN A 30 -0.58 -13.11 -10.92
C ASN A 30 -2.10 -13.05 -10.75
N GLY A 31 -2.56 -12.25 -9.79
CA GLY A 31 -3.97 -12.16 -9.40
C GLY A 31 -4.29 -12.96 -8.14
N ASN A 32 -3.48 -13.97 -7.79
CA ASN A 32 -3.67 -14.77 -6.58
C ASN A 32 -3.57 -13.91 -5.32
N MET A 33 -4.32 -14.31 -4.30
CA MET A 33 -4.32 -13.67 -3.00
C MET A 33 -3.36 -14.38 -2.07
N GLY A 34 -2.62 -13.61 -1.28
CA GLY A 34 -1.67 -14.15 -0.30
C GLY A 34 -1.70 -13.40 1.03
N ILE A 35 -1.05 -14.01 2.01
CA ILE A 35 -0.83 -13.46 3.35
C ILE A 35 0.66 -13.47 3.64
N ILE A 36 1.20 -12.36 4.13
CA ILE A 36 2.59 -12.31 4.60
C ILE A 36 2.73 -13.16 5.86
N GLU A 37 3.63 -14.14 5.83
CA GLU A 37 3.98 -14.98 6.99
C GLU A 37 5.35 -14.65 7.57
N GLY A 38 6.19 -13.94 6.81
CA GLY A 38 7.50 -13.55 7.30
C GLY A 38 8.28 -12.66 6.34
N TYR A 39 9.40 -12.16 6.84
CA TYR A 39 10.37 -11.37 6.08
C TYR A 39 11.76 -11.98 6.19
N ASP A 40 12.35 -12.34 5.05
CA ASP A 40 13.68 -12.90 4.97
C ASP A 40 14.72 -11.79 4.88
N HIS A 41 15.36 -11.47 6.01
CA HIS A 41 16.39 -10.44 6.12
C HIS A 41 17.60 -10.67 5.21
N LYS A 42 17.91 -11.92 4.85
CA LYS A 42 19.06 -12.22 4.00
C LYS A 42 18.80 -11.85 2.55
N THR A 43 17.57 -12.04 2.08
CA THR A 43 17.21 -11.83 0.67
C THR A 43 16.36 -10.59 0.42
N GLY A 44 15.83 -9.97 1.48
CA GLY A 44 14.89 -8.85 1.41
C GLY A 44 13.52 -9.25 0.85
N ARG A 45 13.20 -10.55 0.81
CA ARG A 45 11.95 -11.10 0.27
C ARG A 45 10.97 -11.43 1.38
N TYR A 46 9.70 -11.50 1.02
CA TYR A 46 8.64 -11.92 1.91
C TYR A 46 8.31 -13.39 1.70
N VAL A 47 8.06 -14.10 2.79
CA VAL A 47 7.38 -15.39 2.74
C VAL A 47 5.88 -15.09 2.66
N VAL A 48 5.26 -15.49 1.55
CA VAL A 48 3.85 -15.23 1.26
C VAL A 48 3.15 -16.56 1.08
N LYS A 49 2.16 -16.84 1.93
CA LYS A 49 1.28 -17.99 1.77
C LYS A 49 0.13 -17.64 0.86
N ASP A 50 0.03 -18.36 -0.25
CA ASP A 50 -1.10 -18.28 -1.17
C ASP A 50 -2.36 -18.85 -0.49
N ILE A 51 -3.47 -18.13 -0.59
CA ILE A 51 -4.71 -18.48 0.09
C ILE A 51 -5.41 -19.65 -0.59
N GLU A 52 -5.27 -19.81 -1.90
CA GLU A 52 -5.97 -20.83 -2.68
C GLU A 52 -5.27 -22.18 -2.57
N ASN A 53 -3.98 -22.24 -2.89
CA ASN A 53 -3.22 -23.49 -2.91
C ASN A 53 -2.45 -23.78 -1.62
N GLN A 54 -2.49 -22.87 -0.63
CA GLN A 54 -1.84 -22.98 0.68
C GLN A 54 -0.30 -23.07 0.66
N ALA A 55 0.35 -22.94 -0.50
CA ALA A 55 1.80 -22.97 -0.62
C ALA A 55 2.44 -21.62 -0.28
N SER A 56 3.67 -21.65 0.23
CA SER A 56 4.44 -20.44 0.57
C SER A 56 5.53 -20.14 -0.45
N TYR A 57 5.65 -18.86 -0.82
CA TYR A 57 6.58 -18.38 -1.84
C TYR A 57 7.44 -17.23 -1.32
N LYS A 58 8.71 -17.16 -1.75
CA LYS A 58 9.63 -16.03 -1.45
C LYS A 58 9.58 -14.96 -2.53
N LEU A 59 8.83 -13.88 -2.29
CA LEU A 59 8.52 -12.86 -3.29
C LEU A 59 9.12 -11.49 -2.93
N LYS A 60 9.44 -10.68 -3.94
CA LYS A 60 9.92 -9.30 -3.75
C LYS A 60 8.74 -8.40 -3.38
N MET A 61 8.99 -7.33 -2.61
CA MET A 61 8.00 -6.28 -2.37
C MET A 61 7.31 -5.81 -3.65
N ALA A 62 8.08 -5.68 -4.73
CA ALA A 62 7.59 -5.22 -6.03
C ALA A 62 6.58 -6.17 -6.71
N ASN A 63 6.34 -7.35 -6.13
CA ASN A 63 5.34 -8.30 -6.60
C ASN A 63 4.10 -8.38 -5.69
N LEU A 64 4.01 -7.52 -4.66
CA LEU A 64 3.02 -7.63 -3.60
C LEU A 64 2.16 -6.35 -3.55
N GLN A 65 0.96 -6.42 -4.14
CA GLN A 65 -0.02 -5.35 -3.97
C GLN A 65 -0.66 -5.46 -2.60
N GLN A 66 -0.43 -4.50 -1.71
CA GLN A 66 -1.14 -4.48 -0.42
C GLN A 66 -2.65 -4.27 -0.65
N ILE A 67 -3.47 -5.07 0.04
CA ILE A 67 -4.92 -4.88 0.13
C ILE A 67 -5.17 -4.08 1.40
N VAL A 68 -5.62 -2.83 1.25
CA VAL A 68 -5.69 -1.87 2.35
C VAL A 68 -7.15 -1.57 2.71
N PRO A 69 -7.76 -2.33 3.64
CA PRO A 69 -9.09 -2.02 4.14
C PRO A 69 -9.06 -0.77 5.03
N GLY A 70 -10.21 -0.10 5.18
CA GLY A 70 -10.35 1.08 6.05
C GLY A 70 -9.84 2.38 5.43
N ALA A 71 -9.38 2.36 4.18
CA ALA A 71 -9.07 3.58 3.44
C ALA A 71 -10.34 4.44 3.27
N LYS A 72 -10.20 5.76 3.37
CA LYS A 72 -11.31 6.72 3.41
C LYS A 72 -11.26 7.69 2.24
N ILE A 73 -12.36 7.87 1.51
CA ILE A 73 -12.46 8.87 0.45
C ILE A 73 -12.50 10.27 1.07
N THR A 74 -11.81 11.21 0.43
CA THR A 74 -11.76 12.62 0.87
C THR A 74 -11.58 13.57 -0.31
N GLY A 75 -11.94 14.85 -0.11
CA GLY A 75 -11.64 15.94 -1.04
C GLY A 75 -12.21 15.78 -2.45
N MET A 76 -13.22 14.93 -2.65
CA MET A 76 -13.94 14.85 -3.93
C MET A 76 -14.79 16.10 -4.10
N THR A 77 -14.67 16.77 -5.24
CA THR A 77 -15.45 17.98 -5.57
C THR A 77 -16.66 17.65 -6.45
N SER A 78 -16.49 16.80 -7.45
CA SER A 78 -17.55 16.36 -8.38
C SER A 78 -18.38 15.17 -7.87
N SER A 79 -18.03 14.62 -6.70
CA SER A 79 -18.75 13.49 -6.09
C SER A 79 -18.61 13.53 -4.57
N GLN A 80 -19.05 14.66 -4.00
CA GLN A 80 -18.90 14.99 -2.58
C GLN A 80 -19.61 13.99 -1.65
N GLU A 81 -20.67 13.33 -2.14
CA GLU A 81 -21.44 12.33 -1.41
C GLU A 81 -20.60 11.11 -0.98
N PHE A 82 -19.44 10.87 -1.63
CA PHE A 82 -18.54 9.79 -1.24
C PHE A 82 -17.51 10.21 -0.19
N ASN A 83 -17.33 11.49 0.08
CA ASN A 83 -16.37 11.94 1.11
C ASN A 83 -16.74 11.35 2.47
N GLY A 84 -15.74 10.86 3.20
CA GLY A 84 -15.94 10.14 4.46
C GLY A 84 -16.22 8.64 4.32
N THR A 85 -16.56 8.16 3.12
CA THR A 85 -16.82 6.73 2.90
C THR A 85 -15.54 5.92 3.08
N LYS A 86 -15.61 4.88 3.91
CA LYS A 86 -14.54 3.88 4.06
C LYS A 86 -14.73 2.74 3.06
N GLY A 87 -13.62 2.21 2.55
CA GLY A 87 -13.60 1.09 1.62
C GLY A 87 -12.27 0.35 1.66
N THR A 88 -11.91 -0.29 0.55
CA THR A 88 -10.66 -1.04 0.44
C THR A 88 -9.91 -0.63 -0.82
N VAL A 89 -8.65 -0.23 -0.69
CA VAL A 89 -7.74 -0.16 -1.84
C VAL A 89 -7.31 -1.59 -2.17
N ILE A 90 -7.65 -2.06 -3.36
CA ILE A 90 -7.30 -3.42 -3.83
C ILE A 90 -6.18 -3.41 -4.87
N GLY A 91 -5.84 -2.24 -5.42
CA GLY A 91 -4.74 -2.10 -6.36
C GLY A 91 -4.45 -0.65 -6.73
N TYR A 92 -3.36 -0.44 -7.46
CA TYR A 92 -2.99 0.85 -8.04
C TYR A 92 -2.79 0.72 -9.56
N MET A 93 -3.57 1.48 -10.31
CA MET A 93 -3.50 1.57 -11.77
C MET A 93 -2.40 2.58 -12.12
N GLY A 94 -1.14 2.13 -12.17
CA GLY A 94 0.02 2.99 -12.40
C GLY A 94 -0.09 3.89 -13.63
N SER A 95 -0.56 3.34 -14.76
CA SER A 95 -0.77 4.10 -16.01
C SER A 95 -1.83 5.20 -15.92
N LYS A 96 -2.77 5.10 -14.97
CA LYS A 96 -3.86 6.07 -14.77
C LYS A 96 -3.67 6.94 -13.53
N GLY A 97 -2.65 6.68 -12.72
CA GLY A 97 -2.40 7.37 -11.45
C GLY A 97 -3.57 7.25 -10.46
N ARG A 98 -4.25 6.10 -10.40
CA ARG A 98 -5.48 5.91 -9.61
C ARG A 98 -5.49 4.58 -8.88
N TYR A 99 -6.04 4.56 -7.67
CA TYR A 99 -6.37 3.33 -6.96
C TYR A 99 -7.57 2.64 -7.57
N TRP A 100 -7.52 1.30 -7.60
CA TRP A 100 -8.72 0.49 -7.60
C TRP A 100 -9.29 0.45 -6.16
N PHE A 101 -10.35 1.22 -5.93
CA PHE A 101 -11.02 1.37 -4.65
C PHE A 101 -12.37 0.63 -4.64
N ARG A 102 -12.52 -0.32 -3.74
CA ARG A 102 -13.75 -1.07 -3.54
C ARG A 102 -14.59 -0.43 -2.44
N LEU A 103 -15.77 0.05 -2.81
CA LEU A 103 -16.78 0.58 -1.89
C LEU A 103 -17.50 -0.56 -1.14
N PRO A 104 -18.12 -0.26 0.02
CA PRO A 104 -19.02 -1.19 0.71
C PRO A 104 -20.18 -1.66 -0.19
N ARG A 105 -20.65 -2.89 0.02
CA ARG A 105 -21.67 -3.54 -0.84
C ARG A 105 -22.99 -2.77 -0.95
N HIS A 106 -23.34 -1.97 0.06
CA HIS A 106 -24.58 -1.18 0.04
C HIS A 106 -24.52 0.03 -0.90
N ILE A 107 -23.33 0.44 -1.36
CA ILE A 107 -23.16 1.54 -2.30
C ILE A 107 -23.15 1.00 -3.73
N LYS A 108 -24.25 1.23 -4.47
CA LYS A 108 -24.47 0.65 -5.81
C LYS A 108 -23.84 1.44 -6.97
N LYS A 109 -23.57 2.75 -6.80
CA LYS A 109 -22.94 3.59 -7.82
C LYS A 109 -21.41 3.41 -7.81
N LYS A 110 -20.84 2.97 -8.94
CA LYS A 110 -19.39 2.88 -9.15
C LYS A 110 -18.85 4.25 -9.59
N PRO A 111 -17.75 4.71 -8.99
CA PRO A 111 -16.49 4.61 -9.72
C PRO A 111 -15.41 4.02 -8.84
N ALA A 112 -14.74 2.96 -9.28
CA ALA A 112 -13.72 2.31 -8.46
C ALA A 112 -12.31 2.87 -8.70
N ALA A 113 -12.15 3.99 -9.42
CA ALA A 113 -10.85 4.55 -9.79
C ALA A 113 -10.62 5.93 -9.13
N VAL A 114 -9.98 5.94 -7.96
CA VAL A 114 -9.83 7.15 -7.14
C VAL A 114 -8.38 7.63 -7.16
N ARG A 115 -8.16 8.94 -7.33
CA ARG A 115 -6.79 9.50 -7.27
C ARG A 115 -6.21 9.36 -5.86
N PRO A 116 -4.90 9.17 -5.69
CA PRO A 116 -4.29 9.17 -4.36
C PRO A 116 -4.59 10.42 -3.54
N ALA A 117 -4.65 11.60 -4.19
CA ALA A 117 -5.07 12.86 -3.58
C ALA A 117 -6.45 12.82 -2.88
N ASN A 118 -7.30 11.84 -3.23
CA ASN A 118 -8.66 11.70 -2.73
C ASN A 118 -8.86 10.47 -1.83
N VAL A 119 -7.78 9.84 -1.36
CA VAL A 119 -7.84 8.68 -0.46
C VAL A 119 -6.90 8.86 0.72
N ILE A 120 -7.46 8.77 1.93
CA ILE A 120 -6.71 8.64 3.17
C ILE A 120 -6.52 7.14 3.44
N LEU A 121 -5.27 6.69 3.45
CA LEU A 121 -4.85 5.35 3.83
C LEU A 121 -4.71 5.28 5.37
N PRO A 122 -5.00 4.14 6.00
CA PRO A 122 -4.79 3.95 7.43
C PRO A 122 -3.32 4.08 7.84
N ALA A 123 -3.10 4.35 9.14
CA ALA A 123 -1.79 4.20 9.75
C ALA A 123 -1.23 2.78 9.55
N SER A 124 0.10 2.65 9.62
CA SER A 124 0.85 1.43 9.36
C SER A 124 0.83 0.90 7.91
N THR A 125 0.09 1.53 6.99
CA THR A 125 0.17 1.20 5.56
C THR A 125 1.58 1.45 5.05
N VAL A 126 2.15 0.46 4.35
CA VAL A 126 3.45 0.59 3.68
C VAL A 126 3.23 1.12 2.27
N VAL A 127 3.97 2.15 1.93
CA VAL A 127 3.68 3.01 0.76
C VAL A 127 4.96 3.31 0.01
N ARG A 128 4.82 3.48 -1.31
CA ARG A 128 5.88 4.01 -2.16
C ARG A 128 5.75 5.51 -2.27
N LEU A 129 6.87 6.21 -2.17
CA LEU A 129 6.90 7.66 -2.36
C LEU A 129 7.09 7.98 -3.84
N ILE A 130 6.29 8.92 -4.35
CA ILE A 130 6.33 9.34 -5.76
C ILE A 130 6.14 10.85 -5.87
N GLY A 131 6.49 11.44 -7.02
CA GLY A 131 6.17 12.83 -7.34
C GLY A 131 6.81 13.88 -6.43
N LEU A 132 7.78 13.52 -5.59
CA LEU A 132 8.48 14.46 -4.71
C LEU A 132 9.45 15.32 -5.50
N THR A 133 9.18 16.62 -5.60
CA THR A 133 10.06 17.59 -6.26
C THR A 133 11.11 18.18 -5.32
N LYS A 134 10.77 18.37 -4.04
CA LYS A 134 11.69 18.88 -3.01
C LYS A 134 12.62 17.82 -2.42
N ALA A 135 12.33 16.55 -2.64
CA ALA A 135 13.13 15.43 -2.16
C ALA A 135 13.11 14.27 -3.19
N PRO A 136 13.57 14.50 -4.44
CA PRO A 136 13.46 13.53 -5.53
C PRO A 136 14.17 12.20 -5.23
N GLN A 137 15.21 12.22 -4.39
CA GLN A 137 15.94 11.04 -3.91
C GLN A 137 15.12 10.08 -3.04
N LEU A 138 13.91 10.49 -2.61
CA LEU A 138 12.97 9.63 -1.90
C LEU A 138 11.98 8.93 -2.85
N ASN A 139 11.85 9.38 -4.10
CA ASN A 139 10.96 8.74 -5.06
C ASN A 139 11.39 7.29 -5.31
N GLY A 140 10.40 6.39 -5.39
CA GLY A 140 10.60 4.96 -5.51
C GLY A 140 10.93 4.23 -4.21
N LYS A 141 11.22 4.93 -3.10
CA LYS A 141 11.50 4.31 -1.80
C LYS A 141 10.21 3.93 -1.07
N TRP A 142 10.31 2.87 -0.27
CA TRP A 142 9.26 2.40 0.64
C TRP A 142 9.32 3.13 1.97
N ALA A 143 8.16 3.55 2.44
CA ALA A 143 7.92 4.24 3.71
C ALA A 143 6.72 3.63 4.42
N ARG A 144 6.50 4.01 5.68
CA ARG A 144 5.30 3.61 6.45
C ARG A 144 4.54 4.83 6.92
N ILE A 145 3.22 4.83 6.76
CA ILE A 145 2.37 5.89 7.32
C ILE A 145 2.36 5.77 8.84
N LYS A 146 2.72 6.84 9.54
CA LYS A 146 2.48 6.94 10.99
C LYS A 146 1.05 7.41 11.25
N GLU A 147 0.67 8.49 10.59
CA GLU A 147 -0.66 9.10 10.75
C GLU A 147 -0.99 10.01 9.57
N PHE A 148 -2.27 10.41 9.51
CA PHE A 148 -2.76 11.48 8.66
C PHE A 148 -3.07 12.70 9.53
N ASP A 149 -2.32 13.78 9.32
CA ASP A 149 -2.50 15.06 9.98
C ASP A 149 -3.63 15.82 9.28
N GLN A 150 -4.81 15.81 9.90
CA GLN A 150 -6.01 16.45 9.36
C GLN A 150 -5.85 17.97 9.22
N SER A 151 -5.06 18.61 10.10
CA SER A 151 -4.89 20.07 10.10
C SER A 151 -4.16 20.56 8.86
N SER A 152 -3.16 19.79 8.40
CA SER A 152 -2.35 20.14 7.23
C SER A 152 -2.76 19.41 5.95
N GLY A 153 -3.66 18.43 6.04
CA GLY A 153 -4.06 17.58 4.92
C GLY A 153 -2.92 16.69 4.39
N ARG A 154 -1.97 16.32 5.26
CA ARG A 154 -0.74 15.59 4.88
C ARG A 154 -0.55 14.34 5.73
N TYR A 155 0.16 13.36 5.18
CA TYR A 155 0.67 12.24 5.97
C TYR A 155 1.94 12.62 6.72
N VAL A 156 2.09 12.11 7.93
CA VAL A 156 3.40 11.90 8.54
C VAL A 156 3.86 10.50 8.15
N VAL A 157 4.90 10.39 7.32
CA VAL A 157 5.47 9.11 6.88
C VAL A 157 6.82 8.87 7.53
N GLN A 158 7.07 7.67 8.03
CA GLN A 158 8.38 7.22 8.44
C GLN A 158 9.21 6.84 7.22
N ILE A 159 10.38 7.47 7.06
CA ILE A 159 11.28 7.30 5.91
C ILE A 159 12.64 6.71 6.29
N SER A 160 12.94 6.63 7.60
CA SER A 160 14.04 5.85 8.17
C SER A 160 13.70 5.43 9.60
N ALA A 161 14.57 4.66 10.25
CA ALA A 161 14.38 4.28 11.66
C ALA A 161 14.18 5.49 12.59
N GLN A 162 14.77 6.66 12.29
CA GLN A 162 14.71 7.86 13.13
C GLN A 162 14.02 9.06 12.48
N LYS A 163 13.70 9.02 11.18
CA LYS A 163 13.18 10.19 10.44
C LYS A 163 11.77 9.99 9.92
N SER A 164 11.01 11.08 9.94
CA SER A 164 9.69 11.20 9.32
C SER A 164 9.59 12.44 8.43
N ALA A 165 8.66 12.44 7.47
CA ALA A 165 8.39 13.56 6.57
C ALA A 165 6.88 13.84 6.46
N LYS A 166 6.50 15.11 6.27
CA LYS A 166 5.12 15.52 5.99
C LYS A 166 4.86 15.59 4.49
N LEU A 167 4.10 14.64 3.95
CA LEU A 167 3.87 14.49 2.51
C LEU A 167 2.39 14.63 2.14
N LYS A 168 2.14 15.19 0.95
CA LYS A 168 0.80 15.23 0.37
C LYS A 168 0.29 13.81 0.05
N LEU A 169 -1.03 13.65 0.02
CA LEU A 169 -1.68 12.40 -0.39
C LEU A 169 -1.24 11.91 -1.76
N GLU A 170 -1.10 12.81 -2.74
CA GLU A 170 -0.71 12.48 -4.11
C GLU A 170 0.67 11.84 -4.24
N ASN A 171 1.54 12.04 -3.24
CA ASN A 171 2.92 11.58 -3.25
C ASN A 171 3.14 10.27 -2.47
N VAL A 172 2.05 9.68 -1.96
CA VAL A 172 2.07 8.52 -1.08
C VAL A 172 1.15 7.44 -1.63
N VAL A 173 1.72 6.40 -2.25
CA VAL A 173 0.96 5.38 -2.96
C VAL A 173 1.10 3.96 -2.41
N ALA A 174 -0.03 3.29 -2.14
CA ALA A 174 -0.08 1.86 -1.87
C ALA A 174 -0.05 1.07 -3.20
N SER A 175 1.14 0.96 -3.79
CA SER A 175 1.41 0.23 -5.05
C SER A 175 2.53 -0.78 -4.82
N SER A 176 2.62 -1.85 -5.60
CA SER A 176 3.82 -2.70 -5.63
C SER A 176 4.94 -2.13 -6.53
N ASN A 177 4.60 -1.35 -7.56
CA ASN A 177 5.54 -0.82 -8.55
C ASN A 177 5.27 0.63 -8.96
#